data_AF-A0A3N2PEB5-F1
#
_entry.id   AF-A0A3N2PEB5-F1
#
_cell.length_a   1.000
_cell.length_b   1.000
_cell.length_c   1.000
_cell.angle_alpha   90.00
_cell.angle_beta   90.00
_cell.angle_gamma   90.00
#
_symmetry.space_group_name_H-M   'P 1'
#
loop_
_entity.id
_entity.type
_entity.pdbx_description
1 polymer ?
#
loop_
_entity_poly.entity_id
_entity_poly.type
_entity_poly.pdbx_seq_one_letter_code
_entity_poly.pdbx_strand_id
1 'polypeptide(L)'
;MSASDGRGPGREWESASTSTRERESIRTPFRERDLSQASIGELITSITRDTSTLVRQEIQLAKAELRQEMRTAARVAGMFGGAALGGLMVLLFLSYAAWWGLENVLDEGLSALVVAVAWALIAALLVSVARRQAKRLRPLPQTTESVRRTPAAVRGRVHRESGGER
;
A
#
# COMPACT_ATOMS: atom_id res chain seq x y z
N MET A 1 27.28 -67.33 -13.54
CA MET A 1 26.64 -67.61 -12.23
C MET A 1 25.54 -66.59 -12.02
N SER A 2 24.30 -67.10 -11.88
CA SER A 2 23.00 -66.51 -11.47
C SER A 2 22.67 -65.05 -11.83
N ALA A 3 21.65 -64.70 -12.63
CA ALA A 3 20.24 -65.12 -12.71
C ALA A 3 19.43 -64.90 -11.41
N SER A 4 18.64 -63.81 -11.39
CA SER A 4 17.25 -63.81 -10.88
C SER A 4 16.56 -62.47 -11.22
N ASP A 5 15.68 -62.56 -12.23
CA ASP A 5 14.55 -61.67 -12.48
C ASP A 5 13.50 -61.84 -11.35
N GLY A 6 12.74 -60.78 -11.09
CA GLY A 6 11.75 -60.72 -10.02
C GLY A 6 10.56 -59.83 -10.36
N ARG A 7 10.12 -59.80 -11.62
CA ARG A 7 8.76 -59.38 -11.97
C ARG A 7 7.75 -60.44 -11.52
N GLY A 8 6.90 -60.09 -10.56
CA GLY A 8 5.67 -60.81 -10.25
C GLY A 8 4.45 -59.97 -10.62
N PRO A 9 3.68 -60.36 -11.66
CA PRO A 9 2.31 -59.89 -11.86
C PRO A 9 1.31 -60.93 -11.32
N GLY A 10 0.26 -60.46 -10.66
CA GLY A 10 -0.87 -61.27 -10.21
C GLY A 10 -0.97 -61.35 -8.68
N ARG A 11 -2.14 -61.44 -8.07
CA ARG A 11 -3.54 -61.54 -8.51
C ARG A 11 -4.39 -61.13 -7.29
N GLU A 12 -5.69 -60.93 -7.52
CA GLU A 12 -6.74 -61.21 -6.51
C GLU A 12 -6.70 -60.41 -5.20
N TRP A 13 -7.21 -59.18 -5.25
CA TRP A 13 -8.05 -58.66 -4.15
C TRP A 13 -9.42 -58.28 -4.72
N GLU A 14 -9.93 -59.18 -5.56
CA GLU A 14 -11.31 -59.23 -6.00
C GLU A 14 -12.05 -60.16 -5.01
N SER A 15 -12.41 -59.60 -3.86
CA SER A 15 -13.39 -60.19 -2.96
C SER A 15 -14.12 -59.08 -2.24
N ALA A 16 -15.13 -58.59 -2.95
CA ALA A 16 -16.46 -58.31 -2.43
C ALA A 16 -16.60 -58.43 -0.90
N SER A 17 -16.40 -57.32 -0.21
CA SER A 17 -17.28 -56.96 0.88
C SER A 17 -17.95 -55.65 0.52
N THR A 18 -19.16 -55.80 0.01
CA THR A 18 -20.24 -54.83 -0.01
C THR A 18 -20.39 -54.18 1.37
N SER A 19 -19.68 -53.09 1.63
CA SER A 19 -20.09 -52.04 2.55
C SER A 19 -20.72 -50.91 1.75
N THR A 20 -21.84 -51.23 1.11
CA THR A 20 -22.76 -50.32 0.43
C THR A 20 -23.53 -49.44 1.43
N ARG A 21 -22.85 -48.87 2.44
CA ARG A 21 -23.52 -48.01 3.43
C ARG A 21 -22.59 -47.08 4.19
N GLU A 22 -21.72 -46.38 3.49
CA GLU A 22 -21.11 -45.16 4.04
C GLU A 22 -20.95 -44.07 2.98
N ARG A 23 -21.96 -43.97 2.11
CA ARG A 23 -22.39 -42.66 1.59
C ARG A 23 -23.29 -42.02 2.64
N GLU A 24 -22.82 -41.94 3.87
CA GLU A 24 -23.50 -41.24 4.94
C GLU A 24 -23.15 -39.77 4.80
N SER A 25 -24.02 -39.09 4.07
CA SER A 25 -24.38 -37.70 4.29
C SER A 25 -23.22 -36.78 4.67
N ILE A 26 -22.48 -36.33 3.67
CA ILE A 26 -22.35 -34.88 3.56
C ILE A 26 -23.74 -34.37 3.13
N ARG A 27 -24.69 -34.42 4.07
CA ARG A 27 -25.76 -33.42 4.12
C ARG A 27 -24.97 -32.16 4.37
N THR A 28 -24.63 -31.45 3.31
CA THR A 28 -24.60 -30.00 3.43
C THR A 28 -25.99 -29.64 3.95
N PRO A 29 -26.16 -29.11 5.18
CA PRO A 29 -27.31 -28.26 5.44
C PRO A 29 -27.06 -26.96 4.66
N PHE A 30 -26.93 -27.06 3.33
CA PHE A 30 -27.33 -25.94 2.51
C PHE A 30 -28.80 -25.84 2.83
N ARG A 31 -29.09 -24.85 3.66
CA ARG A 31 -30.41 -24.57 4.18
C ARG A 31 -31.28 -24.34 2.94
N GLU A 32 -31.88 -25.41 2.47
CA GLU A 32 -33.00 -25.42 1.54
C GLU A 32 -34.16 -24.83 2.36
N ARG A 33 -34.03 -23.54 2.69
CA ARG A 33 -35.18 -22.70 2.97
C ARG A 33 -35.97 -22.83 1.69
N ASP A 34 -37.12 -23.47 1.76
CA ASP A 34 -38.11 -23.56 0.68
C ASP A 34 -38.07 -22.33 -0.22
N LEU A 35 -37.25 -22.33 -1.28
CA LEU A 35 -37.20 -21.22 -2.22
C LEU A 35 -38.51 -21.16 -3.02
N SER A 36 -39.21 -22.30 -3.04
CA SER A 36 -40.57 -22.47 -3.55
C SER A 36 -41.66 -21.88 -2.63
N GLN A 37 -41.37 -21.61 -1.34
CA GLN A 37 -42.30 -20.93 -0.41
C GLN A 37 -41.83 -19.53 0.01
N ALA A 38 -40.57 -19.18 -0.23
CA ALA A 38 -40.06 -17.84 0.03
C ALA A 38 -40.71 -16.83 -0.93
N SER A 39 -41.35 -15.81 -0.37
CA SER A 39 -41.96 -14.76 -1.18
C SER A 39 -40.90 -14.05 -2.03
N ILE A 40 -41.29 -13.50 -3.19
CA ILE A 40 -40.39 -12.69 -4.05
C ILE A 40 -39.71 -11.57 -3.25
N GLY A 41 -40.40 -11.00 -2.25
CA GLY A 41 -39.82 -9.99 -1.35
C GLY A 41 -38.68 -10.53 -0.48
N GLU A 42 -38.71 -11.80 -0.10
CA GLU A 42 -37.69 -12.44 0.74
C GLU A 42 -36.44 -12.81 -0.06
N LEU A 43 -36.59 -13.20 -1.34
CA LEU A 43 -35.46 -13.39 -2.27
C LEU A 43 -34.77 -12.07 -2.62
N ILE A 44 -35.52 -10.99 -2.85
CA ILE A 44 -34.93 -9.67 -3.10
C ILE A 44 -34.17 -9.18 -1.87
N THR A 45 -34.71 -9.43 -0.68
CA THR A 45 -34.06 -9.07 0.59
C THR A 45 -32.77 -9.85 0.81
N SER A 46 -32.72 -11.15 0.51
CA SER A 46 -31.49 -11.95 0.63
C SER A 46 -30.42 -11.52 -0.36
N ILE A 47 -30.77 -11.32 -1.65
CA ILE A 47 -29.81 -10.87 -2.68
C ILE A 47 -29.23 -9.49 -2.33
N THR A 48 -30.06 -8.57 -1.84
CA THR A 48 -29.61 -7.24 -1.41
C THR A 48 -28.63 -7.34 -0.23
N ARG A 49 -28.90 -8.25 0.71
CA ARG A 49 -28.05 -8.49 1.88
C ARG A 49 -26.70 -9.11 1.49
N ASP A 50 -26.71 -10.06 0.56
CA ASP A 50 -25.50 -10.72 0.07
C ASP A 50 -24.64 -9.74 -0.74
N THR A 51 -25.27 -8.92 -1.60
CA THR A 51 -24.59 -7.84 -2.35
C THR A 51 -23.98 -6.80 -1.40
N SER A 52 -24.71 -6.39 -0.35
CA SER A 52 -24.17 -5.49 0.69
C SER A 52 -22.99 -6.10 1.43
N THR A 53 -22.97 -7.42 1.58
CA THR A 53 -21.85 -8.15 2.21
C THR A 53 -20.61 -8.17 1.31
N LEU A 54 -20.77 -8.42 0.01
CA LEU A 54 -19.67 -8.37 -0.97
C LEU A 54 -19.03 -6.98 -1.07
N VAL A 55 -19.85 -5.93 -1.17
CA VAL A 55 -19.34 -4.54 -1.22
C VAL A 55 -18.52 -4.22 0.02
N ARG A 56 -18.98 -4.64 1.21
CA ARG A 56 -18.21 -4.46 2.45
C ARG A 56 -16.90 -5.25 2.43
N GLN A 57 -16.89 -6.44 1.87
CA GLN A 57 -15.68 -7.26 1.75
C GLN A 57 -14.66 -6.64 0.80
N GLU A 58 -15.08 -6.14 -0.36
CA GLU A 58 -14.18 -5.41 -1.27
C GLU A 58 -13.59 -4.16 -0.61
N ILE A 59 -14.41 -3.40 0.13
CA ILE A 59 -13.91 -2.24 0.89
C ILE A 59 -12.89 -2.66 1.94
N GLN A 60 -13.14 -3.76 2.66
CA GLN A 60 -12.19 -4.27 3.66
C GLN A 60 -10.90 -4.77 3.02
N LEU A 61 -10.97 -5.41 1.85
CA LEU A 61 -9.82 -5.85 1.10
C LEU A 61 -9.00 -4.66 0.57
N ALA A 62 -9.64 -3.71 -0.09
CA ALA A 62 -9.01 -2.48 -0.58
C ALA A 62 -8.37 -1.69 0.58
N LYS A 63 -9.01 -1.65 1.74
CA LYS A 63 -8.44 -1.05 2.95
C LYS A 63 -7.23 -1.82 3.47
N ALA A 64 -7.24 -3.15 3.40
CA ALA A 64 -6.11 -3.98 3.80
C ALA A 64 -4.92 -3.79 2.86
N GLU A 65 -5.17 -3.78 1.55
CA GLU A 65 -4.15 -3.54 0.53
C GLU A 65 -3.56 -2.12 0.66
N LEU A 66 -4.40 -1.10 0.77
CA LEU A 66 -3.97 0.27 1.02
C LEU A 66 -3.14 0.38 2.31
N ARG A 67 -3.54 -0.29 3.39
CA ARG A 67 -2.75 -0.30 4.63
C ARG A 67 -1.38 -0.95 4.45
N GLN A 68 -1.29 -2.01 3.66
CA GLN A 68 -0.04 -2.70 3.36
C GLN A 68 0.89 -1.83 2.52
N GLU A 69 0.35 -1.16 1.50
CA GLU A 69 1.08 -0.18 0.70
C GLU A 69 1.57 0.99 1.57
N MET A 70 0.68 1.56 2.38
CA MET A 70 1.00 2.67 3.28
C MET A 70 2.07 2.29 4.30
N ARG A 71 2.03 1.07 4.85
CA ARG A 71 3.05 0.58 5.79
C ARG A 71 4.42 0.47 5.11
N THR A 72 4.44 -0.01 3.87
CA THR A 72 5.67 -0.11 3.08
C THR A 72 6.23 1.27 2.76
N ALA A 73 5.38 2.17 2.26
CA ALA A 73 5.73 3.57 2.01
C ALA A 73 6.23 4.28 3.27
N ALA A 74 5.56 4.10 4.41
CA ALA A 74 5.96 4.67 5.69
C ALA A 74 7.32 4.12 6.17
N ARG A 75 7.57 2.82 6.00
CA ARG A 75 8.88 2.23 6.33
C ARG A 75 9.99 2.84 5.46
N VAL A 76 9.76 2.93 4.15
CA VAL A 76 10.73 3.53 3.22
C VAL A 76 10.97 5.00 3.58
N ALA A 77 9.91 5.78 3.79
CA ALA A 77 10.02 7.17 4.20
C ALA A 77 10.77 7.32 5.55
N GLY A 78 10.50 6.43 6.51
CA GLY A 78 11.21 6.38 7.78
C GLY A 78 12.70 6.05 7.64
N MET A 79 13.05 5.11 6.77
CA MET A 79 14.45 4.77 6.47
C MET A 79 15.18 5.94 5.81
N PHE A 80 14.56 6.61 4.83
CA PHE A 80 15.14 7.81 4.21
C PHE A 80 15.25 8.96 5.20
N GLY A 81 14.27 9.15 6.08
CA GLY A 81 14.34 10.15 7.15
C GLY A 81 15.49 9.88 8.13
N GLY A 82 15.62 8.63 8.58
CA GLY A 82 16.72 8.19 9.43
C GLY A 82 18.08 8.32 8.76
N ALA A 83 18.19 7.93 7.49
CA ALA A 83 19.42 8.10 6.70
C ALA A 83 19.79 9.56 6.48
N ALA A 84 18.81 10.45 6.25
CA ALA A 84 19.06 11.89 6.15
C ALA A 84 19.59 12.46 7.46
N LEU A 85 18.97 12.11 8.60
CA LEU A 85 19.44 12.55 9.91
C LEU A 85 20.83 11.98 10.25
N GLY A 86 21.05 10.69 10.01
CA GLY A 86 22.35 10.04 10.21
C GLY A 86 23.43 10.67 9.33
N GLY A 87 23.12 10.93 8.06
CA GLY A 87 24.01 11.65 7.14
C GLY A 87 24.33 13.07 7.63
N LEU A 88 23.36 13.79 8.19
CA LEU A 88 23.59 15.10 8.80
C LEU A 88 24.55 15.02 9.99
N MET A 89 24.40 14.02 10.86
CA MET A 89 25.30 13.82 12.01
C MET A 89 26.72 13.49 11.56
N VAL A 90 26.88 12.61 10.57
CA VAL A 90 28.19 12.29 9.99
C VAL A 90 28.83 13.55 9.40
N LEU A 91 28.09 14.34 8.63
CA LEU A 91 28.58 15.59 8.05
C LEU A 91 28.98 16.62 9.11
N LEU A 92 28.23 16.72 10.21
CA LEU A 92 28.55 17.59 11.34
C LEU A 92 29.88 17.18 11.99
N PHE A 93 30.04 15.91 12.36
CA PHE A 93 31.28 15.42 12.96
C PHE A 93 32.46 15.50 11.99
N LEU A 94 32.26 15.25 10.70
CA LEU A 94 33.29 15.40 9.70
C LEU A 94 33.72 16.87 9.55
N SER A 95 32.78 17.81 9.62
CA SER A 95 33.09 19.25 9.58
C SER A 95 33.88 19.69 10.80
N TYR A 96 33.50 19.19 11.98
CA TYR A 96 34.20 19.48 13.22
C TYR A 96 35.62 18.89 13.21
N ALA A 97 35.76 17.63 12.79
CA ALA A 97 37.06 16.97 12.65
C ALA A 97 37.95 17.67 11.60
N ALA A 98 37.37 18.14 10.49
CA ALA A 98 38.10 18.89 9.47
C ALA A 98 38.61 20.23 10.03
N TRP A 99 37.75 20.98 10.73
CA TRP A 99 38.14 22.23 11.37
C TRP A 99 39.29 21.99 12.35
N TRP A 100 39.10 21.07 13.31
CA TRP A 100 40.11 20.76 14.33
C TRP A 100 41.40 20.19 13.74
N GLY A 101 41.30 19.40 12.67
CA GLY A 101 42.46 18.90 11.94
C GLY A 101 43.24 20.03 11.25
N LEU A 102 42.55 21.00 10.65
CA LEU A 102 43.17 22.14 9.98
C LEU A 102 43.87 23.09 10.96
N GLU A 103 43.39 23.21 12.20
CA GLU A 103 44.05 24.01 13.24
C GLU A 103 45.50 23.56 13.52
N ASN A 104 45.86 22.32 13.21
CA ASN A 104 47.23 21.84 13.39
C ASN A 104 48.22 22.42 12.37
N VAL A 105 47.72 23.01 11.28
CA VAL A 105 48.54 23.56 10.18
C VAL A 105 48.20 25.00 9.82
N LEU A 106 47.01 25.49 10.20
CA LEU A 106 46.52 26.84 9.94
C LEU A 106 46.03 27.49 11.25
N ASP A 107 45.96 28.82 11.24
CA ASP A 107 45.28 29.56 12.31
C ASP A 107 43.81 29.13 12.45
N GLU A 108 43.26 29.21 13.66
CA GLU A 108 41.89 28.82 13.98
C GLU A 108 40.86 29.53 13.08
N GLY A 109 41.06 30.83 12.84
CA GLY A 109 40.16 31.60 11.98
C GLY A 109 40.24 31.20 10.50
N LEU A 110 41.43 30.84 10.02
CA LEU A 110 41.60 30.38 8.63
C LEU A 110 41.04 28.99 8.42
N SER A 111 41.17 28.11 9.42
CA SER A 111 40.59 26.76 9.41
C SER A 111 39.06 26.81 9.28
N ALA A 112 38.43 27.66 10.08
CA ALA A 112 37.00 27.97 9.99
C ALA A 112 36.58 28.40 8.58
N LEU A 113 37.34 29.33 8.00
CA LEU A 113 37.03 29.92 6.70
C LEU A 113 37.14 28.89 5.57
N VAL A 114 38.14 28.00 5.61
CA VAL A 114 38.29 26.93 4.61
C VAL A 114 37.09 25.97 4.67
N VAL A 115 36.69 25.55 5.86
CA VAL A 115 35.51 24.66 6.03
C VAL A 115 34.23 25.36 5.56
N ALA A 116 34.07 26.66 5.86
CA ALA A 116 32.94 27.46 5.40
C ALA A 116 32.88 27.57 3.87
N VAL A 117 34.02 27.81 3.20
CA VAL A 117 34.10 27.85 1.74
C VAL A 117 33.77 26.49 1.13
N ALA A 118 34.25 25.39 1.72
CA ALA A 118 33.91 24.05 1.26
C ALA A 118 32.39 23.79 1.31
N TRP A 119 31.73 24.19 2.41
CA TRP A 119 30.28 24.10 2.53
C TRP A 119 29.53 25.00 1.56
N ALA A 120 30.02 26.21 1.29
CA ALA A 120 29.44 27.10 0.28
C ALA A 120 29.45 26.46 -1.12
N LEU A 121 30.54 25.78 -1.49
CA LEU A 121 30.64 25.04 -2.75
C LEU A 121 29.67 23.86 -2.79
N ILE A 122 29.60 23.06 -1.73
CA ILE A 122 28.66 21.94 -1.62
C ILE A 122 27.21 22.45 -1.76
N ALA A 123 26.85 23.53 -1.07
CA ALA A 123 25.53 24.14 -1.15
C ALA A 123 25.21 24.65 -2.56
N ALA A 124 26.15 25.32 -3.23
CA ALA A 124 25.99 25.77 -4.60
C ALA A 124 25.73 24.61 -5.57
N LEU A 125 26.46 23.49 -5.41
CA LEU A 125 26.24 22.27 -6.19
C LEU A 125 24.86 21.67 -5.93
N LEU A 126 24.47 21.52 -4.67
CA LEU A 126 23.15 20.99 -4.28
C LEU A 126 22.01 21.81 -4.85
N VAL A 127 22.07 23.15 -4.74
CA VAL A 127 21.08 24.05 -5.32
C VAL A 127 21.04 23.93 -6.85
N SER A 128 22.20 23.82 -7.50
CA SER A 128 22.29 23.63 -8.95
C SER A 128 21.63 22.31 -9.39
N VAL A 129 21.92 21.21 -8.70
CA VAL A 129 21.32 19.89 -8.95
C VAL A 129 19.82 19.91 -8.69
N ALA A 130 19.37 20.47 -7.57
CA ALA A 130 17.95 20.60 -7.24
C ALA A 130 17.20 21.41 -8.30
N ARG A 131 17.76 22.54 -8.75
CA ARG A 131 17.19 23.34 -9.85
C ARG A 131 17.11 22.56 -11.16
N ARG A 132 18.14 21.77 -11.49
CA ARG A 132 18.13 20.92 -12.70
C ARG A 132 17.06 19.83 -12.63
N GLN A 133 16.88 19.20 -11.47
CA GLN A 133 15.85 18.19 -11.27
C GLN A 133 14.44 18.81 -11.30
N ALA A 134 14.24 19.93 -10.61
CA ALA A 134 12.97 20.66 -10.61
C ALA A 134 12.53 21.07 -12.03
N LYS A 135 13.46 21.48 -12.89
CA LYS A 135 13.18 21.80 -14.30
C LYS A 135 12.79 20.58 -15.15
N ARG A 136 13.20 19.37 -14.76
CA ARG A 136 12.83 18.12 -15.44
C ARG A 136 11.45 17.62 -15.04
N LEU A 137 10.97 18.04 -13.87
CA LEU A 137 9.59 17.81 -13.48
C LEU A 137 8.70 18.69 -14.36
N ARG A 138 8.03 18.08 -15.35
CA ARG A 138 6.96 18.76 -16.09
C ARG A 138 5.94 19.23 -15.05
N PRO A 139 5.57 20.53 -14.98
CA PRO A 139 4.45 20.93 -14.16
C PRO A 139 3.24 20.12 -14.62
N LEU A 140 2.60 19.39 -13.69
CA LEU A 140 1.38 18.64 -13.99
C LEU A 140 0.39 19.61 -14.64
N PRO A 141 0.07 19.45 -15.94
CA PRO A 141 -0.92 20.31 -16.56
C PRO A 141 -2.26 20.00 -15.86
N GLN A 142 -2.94 21.05 -15.38
CA GLN A 142 -4.34 21.09 -14.92
C GLN A 142 -4.65 21.01 -13.42
N THR A 143 -3.73 20.79 -12.48
CA THR A 143 -4.11 20.83 -11.03
C THR A 143 -4.12 22.22 -10.40
N THR A 144 -3.67 23.26 -11.10
CA THR A 144 -3.75 24.65 -10.60
C THR A 144 -5.03 25.38 -10.98
N GLU A 145 -5.75 24.91 -11.99
CA GLU A 145 -7.01 25.54 -12.44
C GLU A 145 -8.23 25.04 -11.64
N SER A 146 -8.24 23.76 -11.25
CA SER A 146 -9.29 23.18 -10.39
C SER A 146 -9.21 23.67 -8.94
N VAL A 147 -8.02 23.96 -8.41
CA VAL A 147 -7.84 24.43 -7.01
C VAL A 147 -8.21 25.91 -6.85
N ARG A 148 -8.07 26.73 -7.91
CA ARG A 148 -8.46 28.16 -7.86
C ARG A 148 -9.97 28.40 -8.06
N ARG A 149 -10.76 27.39 -8.45
CA ARG A 149 -12.21 27.52 -8.74
C ARG A 149 -13.16 26.89 -7.72
N THR A 150 -12.72 26.55 -6.51
CA THR A 150 -13.65 26.05 -5.47
C THR A 150 -13.62 26.89 -4.19
N PRO A 151 -14.41 27.99 -4.18
CA PRO A 151 -15.13 28.37 -2.97
C PRO A 151 -16.66 28.44 -3.15
N ALA A 152 -17.24 28.07 -4.31
CA ALA A 152 -18.67 28.22 -4.56
C ALA A 152 -19.53 26.95 -4.40
N ALA A 153 -18.94 25.75 -4.35
CA ALA A 153 -19.71 24.49 -4.28
C ALA A 153 -20.11 24.05 -2.85
N VAL A 154 -19.61 24.73 -1.81
CA VAL A 154 -19.90 24.43 -0.40
C VAL A 154 -20.96 25.39 0.20
N ARG A 155 -21.44 26.38 -0.57
CA ARG A 155 -22.56 27.24 -0.12
C ARG A 155 -23.85 26.72 -0.71
N GLY A 156 -24.58 25.98 0.12
CA GLY A 156 -25.78 25.22 -0.23
C GLY A 156 -26.83 26.02 -0.99
N ARG A 157 -27.29 25.43 -2.10
CA ARG A 157 -28.62 25.71 -2.64
C ARG A 157 -29.65 25.10 -1.69
N VAL A 158 -30.08 25.88 -0.70
CA VAL A 158 -31.38 25.67 -0.06
C VAL A 158 -32.43 26.19 -1.04
N HIS A 159 -32.78 25.38 -2.04
CA HIS A 159 -34.07 25.52 -2.70
C HIS A 159 -35.12 25.03 -1.69
N ARG A 160 -35.66 25.97 -0.91
CA ARG A 160 -36.93 25.78 -0.23
C ARG A 160 -38.01 25.88 -1.28
N GLU A 161 -38.53 24.74 -1.69
CA GLU A 161 -39.88 24.64 -2.21
C GLU A 161 -40.85 25.14 -1.13
N SER A 162 -41.44 26.30 -1.38
CA SER A 162 -42.79 26.63 -0.95
C SER A 162 -43.51 26.92 -2.26
N GLY A 163 -44.36 26.03 -2.75
CA GLY A 163 -45.72 25.90 -2.23
C GLY A 163 -46.41 27.22 -2.54
N GLY A 164 -47.16 27.36 -3.63
CA GLY A 164 -48.30 26.53 -3.95
C GLY A 164 -49.52 27.45 -3.93
N GLU A 165 -50.09 27.62 -5.12
CA GLU A 165 -51.52 27.82 -5.37
C GLU A 165 -52.23 29.11 -4.90
N ARG A 166 -52.88 29.74 -5.90
CA ARG A 166 -54.06 30.63 -5.91
C ARG A 166 -53.79 32.13 -5.91
#